data_AF-A0A1B6KCD3-F1
#
_entry.id   AF-A0A1B6KCD3-F1
#
_cell.length_a   1.000
_cell.length_b   1.000
_cell.length_c   1.000
_cell.angle_alpha   90.00
_cell.angle_beta   90.00
_cell.angle_gamma   90.00
#
_symmetry.space_group_name_H-M   'P 1'
#
loop_
_entity.id
_entity.type
_entity.pdbx_description
1 polymer ?
#
loop_
_entity_poly.entity_id
_entity_poly.type
_entity_poly.pdbx_seq_one_letter_code
_entity_poly.pdbx_strand_id
1 'polypeptide(L)'
;CGSSYEIFLQAINAVGQGVPSPTVQASTRGEPPTAADKDELILVNATSATVFLEAWPTLGCPIINFDIAYKPQGQPQWNIVGSQVPPREEIYISDLQPAKRYVLRIAAHSDAGTTREEYLFATRGKTGEMIPLELIPEPTMSMMNHYGILVPIAAGVVCTIAFTLCACVVFRKRNYTGYKGAETPAAKSLVELENQRN
;
A
#
# COMPACT_ATOMS: atom_id res chain seq x y z
N CYS A 1 5.74 26.95 14.38
CA CYS A 1 4.38 27.43 14.07
C CYS A 1 3.44 27.16 15.25
N GLY A 2 2.21 27.69 15.22
CA GLY A 2 1.25 27.66 16.33
C GLY A 2 0.79 29.06 16.75
N SER A 3 0.09 29.17 17.88
CA SER A 3 -0.34 30.46 18.42
C SER A 3 0.59 30.93 19.53
N SER A 4 1.01 32.19 19.49
CA SER A 4 1.88 32.79 20.50
C SER A 4 1.04 33.49 21.56
N TYR A 5 1.39 33.31 22.83
CA TYR A 5 0.66 33.81 23.99
C TYR A 5 1.61 34.53 24.95
N GLU A 6 1.09 35.59 25.56
CA GLU A 6 1.72 36.28 26.69
C GLU A 6 0.87 36.04 27.93
N ILE A 7 1.46 35.46 28.97
CA ILE A 7 0.76 35.01 30.17
C ILE A 7 1.33 35.74 31.39
N PHE A 8 0.46 36.35 32.18
CA PHE A 8 0.80 36.91 33.49
C PHE A 8 -0.26 36.51 34.52
N LEU A 9 0.09 36.55 35.80
CA LEU A 9 -0.79 36.18 36.91
C LEU A 9 -0.98 37.36 37.86
N GLN A 10 -2.21 37.56 38.35
CA GLN A 10 -2.52 38.58 39.34
C GLN A 10 -3.40 37.99 40.43
N ALA A 11 -2.99 38.13 41.70
CA ALA A 11 -3.77 37.65 42.85
C ALA A 11 -4.83 38.68 43.25
N ILE A 12 -5.97 38.22 43.76
CA ILE A 12 -7.08 39.09 44.22
C ILE A 12 -7.52 38.64 45.62
N ASN A 13 -7.69 39.60 46.53
CA ASN A 13 -8.25 39.37 47.87
C ASN A 13 -9.38 40.39 48.19
N ALA A 14 -9.90 40.37 49.42
CA ALA A 14 -10.99 41.24 49.86
C ALA A 14 -10.66 42.75 49.85
N VAL A 15 -9.38 43.12 49.85
CA VAL A 15 -8.91 44.51 49.80
C VAL A 15 -8.74 44.97 48.34
N GLY A 16 -8.37 44.07 47.43
CA GLY A 16 -8.24 44.38 46.00
C GLY A 16 -7.30 43.43 45.24
N GLN A 17 -6.86 43.89 44.06
CA GLN A 17 -5.93 43.18 43.21
C GLN A 17 -4.47 43.47 43.61
N GLY A 18 -3.64 42.44 43.64
CA GLY A 18 -2.20 42.55 43.89
C GLY A 18 -1.41 42.99 42.64
N VAL A 19 -0.09 43.11 42.78
CA VAL A 19 0.81 43.42 41.66
C VAL A 19 0.87 42.22 40.70
N PRO A 20 0.76 42.42 39.36
CA PRO A 20 0.94 41.35 38.38
C PRO A 20 2.33 40.71 38.43
N SER A 21 2.42 39.42 38.09
CA SER A 21 3.69 38.74 37.86
C SER A 21 4.39 39.27 36.62
N PRO A 22 5.69 38.97 36.43
CA PRO A 22 6.33 39.10 35.13
C PRO A 22 5.56 38.31 34.05
N THR A 23 5.52 38.85 32.84
CA THR A 23 4.92 38.18 31.68
C THR A 23 5.84 37.05 31.21
N VAL A 24 5.25 35.88 30.97
CA VAL A 24 5.89 34.73 30.34
C VAL A 24 5.36 34.58 28.93
N GLN A 25 6.27 34.46 27.95
CA GLN A 25 5.90 34.13 26.57
C GLN A 25 5.85 32.60 26.40
N ALA A 26 4.77 32.11 25.82
CA ALA A 26 4.57 30.71 25.50
C ALA A 26 3.99 30.57 24.09
N SER A 27 4.19 29.44 23.43
CA SER A 27 3.58 29.16 22.14
C SER A 27 2.97 27.77 22.14
N THR A 28 1.79 27.63 21.55
CA THR A 28 1.18 26.31 21.34
C THR A 28 1.89 25.60 20.20
N ARG A 29 1.81 24.26 20.19
CA ARG A 29 2.15 23.49 19.00
C ARG A 29 1.04 23.68 17.99
N GLY A 30 1.39 23.81 16.71
CA GLY A 30 0.40 23.77 15.65
C GLY A 30 -0.04 22.33 15.35
N GLU A 31 -0.98 22.22 14.44
CA GLU A 31 -1.52 20.94 13.97
C GLU A 31 -1.04 20.65 12.54
N PRO A 32 -0.96 19.38 12.13
CA PRO A 32 -0.72 19.01 10.75
C PRO A 32 -1.76 19.65 9.81
N PRO A 33 -1.44 19.83 8.51
CA PRO A 33 -2.36 20.44 7.55
C PRO A 33 -3.70 19.70 7.51
N THR A 34 -4.81 20.38 7.26
CA THR A 34 -6.09 19.70 7.02
C THR A 34 -6.23 19.41 5.52
N ALA A 35 -6.76 18.25 5.16
CA ALA A 35 -6.99 17.89 3.77
C ALA A 35 -7.98 18.87 3.12
N ALA A 36 -7.71 19.23 1.86
CA ALA A 36 -8.58 20.09 1.06
C ALA A 36 -9.86 19.36 0.65
N ASP A 37 -10.92 20.14 0.31
CA ASP A 37 -12.07 19.55 -0.35
C ASP A 37 -11.71 19.13 -1.78
N LYS A 38 -12.24 17.98 -2.22
CA LYS A 38 -11.92 17.40 -3.52
C LYS A 38 -12.32 18.32 -4.68
N ASP A 39 -13.47 18.98 -4.57
CA ASP A 39 -14.06 19.75 -5.68
C ASP A 39 -13.31 21.08 -5.89
N GLU A 40 -12.66 21.60 -4.84
CA GLU A 40 -11.75 22.75 -4.92
C GLU A 40 -10.34 22.34 -5.37
N LEU A 41 -9.91 21.13 -5.01
CA LEU A 41 -8.56 20.63 -5.25
C LEU A 41 -8.34 20.12 -6.69
N ILE A 42 -9.32 19.44 -7.29
CA ILE A 42 -9.12 18.67 -8.53
C ILE A 42 -10.08 19.11 -9.64
N LEU A 43 -9.54 19.63 -10.74
CA LEU A 43 -10.28 19.86 -11.97
C LEU A 43 -9.96 18.79 -13.00
N VAL A 44 -11.00 18.08 -13.45
CA VAL A 44 -10.87 16.93 -14.37
C VAL A 44 -11.31 17.25 -15.79
N ASN A 45 -10.54 16.73 -16.75
CA ASN A 45 -10.85 16.69 -18.18
C ASN A 45 -10.95 15.22 -18.65
N ALA A 46 -11.12 15.00 -19.96
CA ALA A 46 -11.23 13.67 -20.54
C ALA A 46 -9.90 12.90 -20.47
N THR A 47 -8.77 13.58 -20.67
CA THR A 47 -7.44 12.96 -20.72
C THR A 47 -6.44 13.59 -19.77
N SER A 48 -6.90 14.47 -18.87
CA SER A 48 -6.03 15.14 -17.91
C SER A 48 -6.77 15.52 -16.64
N ALA A 49 -5.99 15.81 -15.60
CA ALA A 49 -6.47 16.41 -14.36
C ALA A 49 -5.49 17.50 -13.93
N THR A 50 -6.02 18.60 -13.41
CA THR A 50 -5.25 19.70 -12.81
C THR A 50 -5.50 19.68 -11.30
N VAL A 51 -4.44 19.79 -10.52
CA VAL A 51 -4.48 19.76 -9.06
C VAL A 51 -4.00 21.11 -8.53
N PHE A 52 -4.86 21.79 -7.77
CA PHE A 52 -4.61 23.12 -7.21
C PHE A 52 -4.13 23.00 -5.75
N LEU A 53 -2.82 23.04 -5.54
CA LEU A 53 -2.24 22.85 -4.19
C LEU A 53 -2.59 23.98 -3.21
N GLU A 54 -2.93 25.16 -3.72
CA GLU A 54 -3.39 26.29 -2.90
C GLU A 54 -4.73 26.06 -2.21
N ALA A 55 -5.52 25.07 -2.66
CA ALA A 55 -6.77 24.68 -2.02
C ALA A 55 -6.54 24.04 -0.62
N TRP A 56 -5.31 23.65 -0.29
CA TRP A 56 -5.00 23.11 1.03
C TRP A 56 -5.05 24.19 2.11
N PRO A 57 -5.94 24.07 3.11
CA PRO A 57 -6.06 25.05 4.18
C PRO A 57 -4.81 25.05 5.08
N THR A 58 -4.28 26.24 5.33
CA THR A 58 -3.18 26.47 6.26
C THR A 58 -3.70 27.12 7.55
N LEU A 59 -3.86 26.33 8.61
CA LEU A 59 -4.24 26.83 9.93
C LEU A 59 -3.01 26.91 10.84
N GLY A 60 -2.39 28.10 10.91
CA GLY A 60 -1.28 28.40 11.83
C GLY A 60 0.10 27.87 11.43
N CYS A 61 0.19 26.72 10.75
CA CYS A 61 1.43 26.18 10.18
C CYS A 61 1.38 26.22 8.66
N PRO A 62 2.30 26.95 7.99
CA PRO A 62 2.35 26.92 6.54
C PRO A 62 2.80 25.54 6.06
N ILE A 63 2.24 25.08 4.95
CA ILE A 63 2.71 23.89 4.24
C ILE A 63 4.03 24.24 3.56
N ILE A 64 5.01 23.36 3.68
CA ILE A 64 6.36 23.54 3.14
C ILE A 64 6.46 22.90 1.76
N ASN A 65 5.90 21.69 1.61
CA ASN A 65 5.88 20.97 0.36
C ASN A 65 4.85 19.84 0.32
N PHE A 66 4.71 19.24 -0.86
CA PHE A 66 3.81 18.14 -1.15
C PHE A 66 4.53 16.97 -1.84
N ASP A 67 4.13 15.75 -1.51
CA ASP A 67 4.40 14.55 -2.32
C ASP A 67 3.09 14.10 -2.98
N ILE A 68 3.13 13.94 -4.31
CA ILE A 68 1.94 13.71 -5.13
C ILE A 68 2.14 12.48 -6.00
N ALA A 69 1.20 11.56 -5.93
CA ALA A 69 1.19 10.37 -6.77
C ALA A 69 -0.23 10.01 -7.19
N TYR A 70 -0.40 9.35 -8.32
CA TYR A 70 -1.70 8.88 -8.77
C TYR A 70 -1.59 7.46 -9.31
N LYS A 71 -2.74 6.78 -9.44
CA LYS A 71 -2.82 5.51 -10.13
C LYS A 71 -4.22 5.28 -10.69
N PRO A 72 -4.38 4.50 -11.76
CA PRO A 72 -5.69 3.96 -12.11
C PRO A 72 -6.24 3.15 -10.92
N GLN A 73 -7.55 3.28 -10.65
CA GLN A 73 -8.16 2.51 -9.58
C GLN A 73 -7.93 1.00 -9.83
N GLY A 74 -7.74 0.23 -8.76
CA GLY A 74 -7.49 -1.22 -8.84
C GLY A 74 -6.07 -1.61 -9.28
N GLN A 75 -5.22 -0.68 -9.71
CA GLN A 75 -3.80 -0.97 -9.93
C GLN A 75 -3.00 -0.88 -8.62
N PRO A 76 -1.95 -1.71 -8.44
CA PRO A 76 -1.12 -1.67 -7.23
C PRO A 76 -0.07 -0.56 -7.27
N GLN A 77 0.45 -0.25 -8.47
CA GLN A 77 1.58 0.66 -8.64
C GLN A 77 1.12 2.13 -8.69
N TRP A 78 1.85 2.98 -7.98
CA TRP A 78 1.69 4.43 -8.00
C TRP A 78 2.61 5.06 -9.03
N ASN A 79 2.07 6.02 -9.80
CA ASN A 79 2.83 6.93 -10.63
C ASN A 79 3.14 8.17 -9.79
N ILE A 80 4.42 8.45 -9.58
CA ILE A 80 4.86 9.65 -8.84
C ILE A 80 4.76 10.84 -9.79
N VAL A 81 4.00 11.87 -9.39
CA VAL A 81 3.87 13.11 -10.16
C VAL A 81 4.96 14.09 -9.75
N GLY A 82 5.19 14.22 -8.45
CA GLY A 82 6.19 15.11 -7.89
C GLY A 82 6.49 14.77 -6.44
N SER A 83 7.69 15.09 -6.01
CA SER A 83 8.11 14.99 -4.61
C SER A 83 8.70 16.33 -4.17
N GLN A 84 8.42 16.72 -2.94
CA GLN A 84 8.83 18.01 -2.39
C GLN A 84 8.35 19.21 -3.23
N VAL A 85 7.14 19.10 -3.80
CA VAL A 85 6.52 20.14 -4.65
C VAL A 85 6.13 21.35 -3.79
N PRO A 86 6.47 22.59 -4.20
CA PRO A 86 6.11 23.80 -3.45
C PRO A 86 4.60 24.09 -3.45
N PRO A 87 4.06 24.78 -2.42
CA PRO A 87 2.61 25.01 -2.30
C PRO A 87 1.94 25.90 -3.35
N ARG A 88 2.72 26.68 -4.10
CA ARG A 88 2.22 27.64 -5.11
C ARG A 88 2.20 27.07 -6.53
N GLU A 89 2.37 25.76 -6.67
CA GLU A 89 2.43 25.09 -7.96
C GLU A 89 1.11 24.40 -8.26
N GLU A 90 0.62 24.58 -9.48
CA GLU A 90 -0.46 23.76 -10.03
C GLU A 90 0.14 22.54 -10.70
N ILE A 91 -0.46 21.37 -10.46
CA ILE A 91 0.07 20.11 -10.98
C ILE A 91 -0.84 19.60 -12.09
N TYR A 92 -0.26 19.45 -13.28
CA TYR A 92 -0.94 18.94 -14.45
C TYR A 92 -0.60 17.46 -14.67
N ILE A 93 -1.61 16.60 -14.61
CA ILE A 93 -1.50 15.16 -14.89
C ILE A 93 -2.07 14.92 -16.29
N SER A 94 -1.23 14.51 -17.24
CA SER A 94 -1.61 14.19 -18.63
C SER A 94 -1.80 12.69 -18.87
N ASP A 95 -2.18 12.34 -20.10
CA ASP A 95 -2.24 10.97 -20.63
C ASP A 95 -3.15 10.02 -19.85
N LEU A 96 -4.20 10.59 -19.24
CA LEU A 96 -5.26 9.83 -18.61
C LEU A 96 -6.21 9.26 -19.67
N GLN A 97 -6.87 8.16 -19.35
CA GLN A 97 -7.88 7.56 -20.21
C GLN A 97 -9.25 8.19 -19.90
N PRO A 98 -10.06 8.54 -20.91
CA PRO A 98 -11.42 9.03 -20.71
C PRO A 98 -12.33 8.02 -20.01
N ALA A 99 -13.34 8.53 -19.30
CA ALA A 99 -14.34 7.74 -18.58
C ALA A 99 -13.72 6.69 -17.65
N LYS A 100 -12.64 7.03 -16.95
CA LYS A 100 -11.88 6.10 -16.11
C LYS A 100 -11.62 6.67 -14.72
N ARG A 101 -11.66 5.78 -13.73
CA ARG A 101 -11.42 6.11 -12.31
C ARG A 101 -9.93 6.05 -11.96
N TYR A 102 -9.50 7.02 -11.17
CA TYR A 102 -8.15 7.18 -10.67
C TYR A 102 -8.18 7.52 -9.18
N VAL A 103 -7.10 7.14 -8.48
CA VAL A 103 -6.84 7.55 -7.11
C VAL A 103 -5.66 8.51 -7.15
N LEU A 104 -5.88 9.74 -6.69
CA LEU A 104 -4.83 10.72 -6.42
C LEU A 104 -4.46 10.63 -4.94
N ARG A 105 -3.18 10.66 -4.63
CA ARG A 105 -2.67 10.67 -3.26
C ARG A 105 -1.78 11.88 -3.09
N ILE A 106 -2.08 12.68 -2.07
CA ILE A 106 -1.32 13.87 -1.72
C ILE A 106 -0.88 13.74 -0.27
N ALA A 107 0.40 13.96 0.00
CA ALA A 107 0.92 14.17 1.34
C ALA A 107 1.40 15.62 1.46
N ALA A 108 0.82 16.39 2.37
CA ALA A 108 1.20 17.76 2.66
C ALA A 108 2.08 17.79 3.92
N HIS A 109 3.22 18.46 3.85
CA HIS A 109 4.22 18.50 4.91
C HIS A 109 4.34 19.89 5.51
N SER A 110 4.32 19.98 6.84
CA SER A 110 4.55 21.22 7.61
C SER A 110 5.42 20.93 8.83
N ASP A 111 5.84 21.98 9.54
CA ASP A 111 6.56 21.85 10.81
C ASP A 111 5.77 21.08 11.89
N ALA A 112 4.43 21.11 11.83
CA ALA A 112 3.58 20.43 12.80
C ALA A 112 3.31 18.96 12.46
N GLY A 113 3.68 18.51 11.26
CA GLY A 113 3.51 17.14 10.81
C GLY A 113 3.07 17.03 9.36
N THR A 114 2.69 15.81 8.99
CA THR A 114 2.28 15.44 7.63
C THR A 114 0.85 14.93 7.62
N THR A 115 0.05 15.41 6.68
CA THR A 115 -1.30 14.90 6.41
C THR A 115 -1.33 14.27 5.04
N ARG A 116 -1.88 13.05 4.95
CA ARG A 116 -1.93 12.28 3.73
C ARG A 116 -3.35 11.89 3.42
N GLU A 117 -3.81 12.26 2.23
CA GLU A 117 -5.18 12.04 1.78
C GLU A 117 -5.21 11.37 0.41
N GLU A 118 -6.21 10.52 0.18
CA GLU A 118 -6.44 9.84 -1.09
C GLU A 118 -7.80 10.24 -1.68
N TYR A 119 -7.77 10.89 -2.84
CA TYR A 119 -8.95 11.38 -3.55
C TYR A 119 -9.28 10.47 -4.73
N LEU A 120 -10.49 9.90 -4.72
CA LEU A 120 -11.04 9.15 -5.85
C LEU A 120 -11.68 10.12 -6.84
N PHE A 121 -11.23 10.12 -8.09
CA PHE A 121 -11.81 10.94 -9.15
C PHE A 121 -11.97 10.15 -10.45
N ALA A 122 -12.77 10.67 -11.38
CA ALA A 122 -12.90 10.12 -12.72
C ALA A 122 -12.67 11.20 -13.77
N THR A 123 -12.04 10.79 -14.86
CA THR A 123 -11.95 11.63 -16.06
C THR A 123 -13.30 11.72 -16.76
N ARG A 124 -13.50 12.81 -17.50
CA ARG A 124 -14.69 13.01 -18.33
C ARG A 124 -14.72 11.99 -19.47
N GLY A 125 -15.90 11.79 -20.05
CA GLY A 125 -16.02 11.00 -21.27
C GLY A 125 -15.38 11.69 -22.47
N LYS A 126 -15.29 10.98 -23.61
CA LYS A 126 -14.62 11.49 -24.82
C LYS A 126 -15.28 12.75 -25.39
N THR A 127 -16.57 12.97 -25.10
CA THR A 127 -17.31 14.15 -25.54
C THR A 127 -17.32 15.26 -24.48
N GLY A 128 -16.59 15.11 -23.37
CA GLY A 128 -16.49 16.09 -22.29
C GLY A 128 -17.61 15.99 -21.24
N GLU A 129 -18.48 14.99 -21.36
CA GLU A 129 -19.56 14.71 -20.43
C GLU A 129 -19.01 14.25 -19.07
N MET A 130 -19.64 14.72 -17.99
CA MET A 130 -19.38 14.21 -16.65
C MET A 130 -20.19 12.93 -16.45
N ILE A 131 -19.47 11.83 -16.19
CA ILE A 131 -20.08 10.52 -15.92
C ILE A 131 -20.06 10.32 -14.40
N PRO A 132 -21.23 10.14 -13.75
CA PRO A 132 -21.30 9.77 -12.34
C PRO A 132 -20.38 8.61 -12.02
N LEU A 133 -19.66 8.70 -10.90
CA LEU A 133 -18.65 7.72 -10.54
C LEU A 133 -19.26 6.32 -10.54
N GLU A 134 -20.43 6.16 -9.92
CA GLU A 134 -21.18 4.92 -9.75
C GLU A 134 -21.44 4.17 -11.07
N LEU A 135 -21.54 4.90 -12.18
CA LEU A 135 -21.78 4.33 -13.51
C LEU A 135 -20.50 3.84 -14.19
N ILE A 136 -19.32 4.32 -13.77
CA ILE A 136 -18.05 3.83 -14.27
C ILE A 136 -17.74 2.51 -13.58
N PRO A 137 -17.61 1.39 -14.33
CA PRO A 137 -17.35 0.08 -13.74
C PRO A 137 -16.14 0.15 -12.82
N GLU A 138 -16.31 -0.32 -11.58
CA GLU A 138 -15.15 -0.52 -10.73
C GLU A 138 -14.25 -1.57 -11.38
N PRO A 139 -12.93 -1.35 -11.39
CA PRO A 139 -12.02 -2.35 -11.90
C PRO A 139 -12.17 -3.59 -11.03
N THR A 140 -12.77 -4.64 -11.57
CA THR A 140 -12.76 -5.97 -10.98
C THR A 140 -11.29 -6.27 -10.68
N MET A 141 -10.94 -6.42 -9.39
CA MET A 141 -9.56 -6.68 -8.94
C MET A 141 -8.88 -7.57 -9.97
N SER A 142 -7.87 -7.00 -10.63
CA SER A 142 -7.29 -7.56 -11.85
C SER A 142 -7.10 -9.06 -11.72
N MET A 143 -7.70 -9.83 -12.64
CA MET A 143 -7.47 -11.27 -12.79
C MET A 143 -5.97 -11.61 -12.78
N MET A 144 -5.10 -10.65 -13.12
CA MET A 144 -3.64 -10.76 -13.05
C MET A 144 -3.09 -11.06 -11.65
N ASN A 145 -3.68 -10.51 -10.58
CA ASN A 145 -3.27 -10.84 -9.21
C ASN A 145 -3.67 -12.29 -8.85
N HIS A 146 -4.78 -12.78 -9.41
CA HIS A 146 -5.19 -14.16 -9.22
C HIS A 146 -4.21 -15.12 -9.90
N TYR A 147 -3.79 -14.84 -11.14
CA TYR A 147 -2.79 -15.66 -11.85
C TYR A 147 -1.40 -15.64 -11.18
N GLY A 148 -0.98 -14.50 -10.65
CA GLY A 148 0.30 -14.37 -9.92
C GLY A 148 0.38 -15.26 -8.67
N ILE A 149 -0.77 -15.60 -8.07
CA ILE A 149 -0.86 -16.49 -6.90
C ILE A 149 -1.18 -17.94 -7.32
N LEU A 150 -2.01 -18.14 -8.34
CA LEU A 150 -2.39 -19.47 -8.84
C LEU A 150 -1.22 -20.23 -9.45
N VAL A 151 -0.34 -19.55 -10.19
CA VAL A 151 0.79 -20.20 -10.87
C VAL A 151 1.79 -20.81 -9.88
N PRO A 152 2.27 -20.08 -8.84
CA PRO A 152 3.14 -20.66 -7.81
C PRO A 152 2.48 -21.80 -7.03
N ILE A 153 1.19 -21.68 -6.69
CA ILE A 153 0.46 -22.73 -5.96
C ILE A 153 0.35 -24.00 -6.81
N ALA A 154 -0.07 -23.87 -8.07
CA ALA A 154 -0.16 -25.01 -8.99
C ALA A 154 1.21 -25.69 -9.20
N ALA A 155 2.27 -24.90 -9.39
CA ALA A 155 3.63 -25.41 -9.49
C ALA A 155 4.08 -26.16 -8.22
N GLY A 156 3.79 -25.61 -7.03
CA GLY A 156 4.08 -26.25 -5.75
C GLY A 156 3.35 -27.59 -5.56
N VAL A 157 2.07 -27.66 -5.95
CA VAL A 157 1.29 -28.90 -5.91
C VAL A 157 1.86 -29.95 -6.87
N VAL A 158 2.21 -29.56 -8.10
CA VAL A 158 2.83 -30.48 -9.07
C VAL A 158 4.19 -31.00 -8.55
N CYS A 159 5.02 -30.13 -7.98
CA CYS A 159 6.30 -30.52 -7.41
C CYS A 159 6.13 -31.51 -6.24
N THR A 160 5.20 -31.26 -5.31
CA THR A 160 4.96 -32.16 -4.17
C THR A 160 4.43 -33.51 -4.60
N ILE A 161 3.54 -33.57 -5.61
CA ILE A 161 3.07 -34.82 -6.21
C ILE A 161 4.23 -35.58 -6.87
N ALA A 162 5.10 -34.89 -7.63
CA ALA A 162 6.25 -35.52 -8.27
C ALA A 162 7.25 -36.08 -7.24
N PHE A 163 7.58 -35.31 -6.19
CA PHE A 163 8.46 -35.74 -5.12
C PHE A 163 7.92 -36.95 -4.35
N THR A 164 6.62 -36.95 -4.03
CA THR A 164 5.98 -38.08 -3.33
C THR A 164 5.96 -39.34 -4.19
N LEU A 165 5.63 -39.23 -5.49
CA LEU A 165 5.69 -40.36 -6.42
C LEU A 165 7.11 -40.92 -6.57
N CYS A 166 8.12 -40.05 -6.73
CA CYS A 166 9.52 -40.46 -6.79
C CYS A 166 9.95 -41.18 -5.51
N ALA A 167 9.61 -40.64 -4.33
CA ALA A 167 9.89 -41.28 -3.05
C ALA A 167 9.21 -42.64 -2.96
N CYS A 168 7.92 -42.75 -3.29
CA CYS A 168 7.19 -44.02 -3.31
C CYS A 168 7.85 -45.07 -4.21
N VAL A 169 8.31 -44.69 -5.41
CA VAL A 169 9.01 -45.59 -6.33
C VAL A 169 10.34 -46.06 -5.73
N VAL A 170 11.13 -45.17 -5.13
CA VAL A 170 12.40 -45.51 -4.49
C VAL A 170 12.21 -46.44 -3.29
N PHE A 171 11.22 -46.16 -2.43
CA PHE A 171 10.88 -47.03 -1.29
C PHE A 171 10.39 -48.40 -1.75
N ARG A 172 9.52 -48.47 -2.77
CA ARG A 172 9.07 -49.75 -3.34
C ARG A 172 10.24 -50.52 -3.95
N LYS A 173 11.14 -49.86 -4.68
CA LYS A 173 12.33 -50.51 -5.27
C LYS A 173 13.28 -51.05 -4.19
N ARG A 174 13.55 -50.26 -3.12
CA ARG A 174 14.37 -50.70 -1.97
C ARG A 174 13.79 -51.92 -1.27
N ASN A 175 12.47 -51.92 -1.02
CA ASN A 175 11.80 -53.06 -0.39
C ASN A 175 11.78 -54.31 -1.29
N TYR A 176 11.63 -54.14 -2.60
CA TYR A 176 11.67 -55.25 -3.57
C TYR A 176 13.08 -55.87 -3.66
N THR A 177 14.14 -55.06 -3.61
CA THR A 177 15.52 -55.56 -3.53
C THR A 177 15.84 -56.20 -2.18
N GLY A 178 15.27 -55.70 -1.08
CA GLY A 178 15.39 -56.32 0.25
C GLY A 178 14.72 -57.70 0.33
N TYR A 179 13.57 -57.86 -0.33
CA TYR A 179 12.87 -59.16 -0.44
C TYR A 179 13.72 -60.19 -1.21
N LYS A 180 14.27 -59.83 -2.38
CA LYS A 180 15.16 -60.72 -3.15
C LYS A 180 16.48 -61.06 -2.45
N GLY A 181 17.00 -60.13 -1.63
CA GLY A 181 18.20 -60.35 -0.82
C GLY A 181 18.00 -61.30 0.36
N ALA A 182 16.75 -61.48 0.83
CA ALA A 182 16.43 -62.41 1.91
C ALA A 182 16.19 -63.86 1.44
N GLU A 183 15.75 -64.07 0.19
CA GLU A 183 15.57 -65.41 -0.39
C GLU A 183 16.91 -66.08 -0.79
N THR A 184 17.94 -65.29 -1.12
CA THR A 184 19.23 -65.82 -1.62
C THR A 184 20.15 -66.48 -0.57
N PRO A 185 20.25 -66.05 0.70
CA PRO A 185 21.09 -66.74 1.68
C PRO A 185 20.51 -68.09 2.14
N ALA A 186 19.18 -68.23 2.20
CA ALA A 186 18.53 -69.48 2.58
C ALA A 186 18.63 -70.57 1.50
N ALA A 187 18.56 -70.18 0.22
CA ALA A 187 18.73 -71.11 -0.90
C ALA A 187 20.18 -71.61 -1.02
N LYS A 188 21.18 -70.76 -0.73
CA LYS A 188 22.59 -71.17 -0.76
C LYS A 188 22.95 -72.14 0.36
N SER A 189 22.43 -71.95 1.58
CA SER A 189 22.71 -72.87 2.70
C SER A 189 22.13 -74.27 2.50
N LEU A 190 20.96 -74.37 1.84
CA LEU A 190 20.30 -75.64 1.60
C LEU A 190 21.03 -76.46 0.52
N VAL A 191 21.50 -75.79 -0.54
CA VAL A 191 22.32 -76.41 -1.60
C VAL A 191 23.70 -76.83 -1.08
N GLU A 192 24.33 -76.05 -0.18
CA GLU A 192 25.61 -76.42 0.46
C GLU A 192 25.47 -77.69 1.33
N LEU A 193 24.35 -77.83 2.06
CA LEU A 193 24.05 -79.00 2.88
C LEU A 193 23.81 -80.27 2.05
N GLU A 194 23.22 -80.13 0.86
CA GLU A 194 22.95 -81.28 -0.01
C GLU A 194 24.21 -81.77 -0.74
N ASN A 195 25.13 -80.86 -1.08
CA ASN A 195 26.38 -81.21 -1.76
C ASN A 195 27.41 -81.93 -0.86
N GLN A 196 27.24 -81.88 0.47
CA GLN A 196 28.05 -82.63 1.44
C GLN A 196 27.52 -84.05 1.68
N ARG A 197 26.38 -84.44 1.08
CA ARG A 197 25.74 -85.74 1.30
C ARG A 197 26.00 -86.79 0.20
N ASN A 198 26.73 -86.43 -0.87
CA ASN A 198 27.05 -87.31 -2.00
C ASN A 198 28.53 -87.63 -2.10
#